data_AF-A0A930DAQ3-F1
#
_entry.id   AF-A0A930DAQ3-F1
#
_cell.length_a   1.000
_cell.length_b   1.000
_cell.length_c   1.000
_cell.angle_alpha   90.00
_cell.angle_beta   90.00
_cell.angle_gamma   90.00
#
_symmetry.space_group_name_H-M   'P 1'
#
loop_
_entity.id
_entity.type
_entity.pdbx_description
1 polymer ?
#
loop_
_entity_poly.entity_id
_entity_poly.type
_entity_poly.pdbx_seq_one_letter_code
_entity_poly.pdbx_strand_id
1 'polypeptide(L)'
;LQASGQIVGGGETTPANTVTGNYQGNSSGSFSAADIDSLIASLISGSLSSESLANIGLDTSSIGFLQNRNMSDETIRNYVLSNRLDASKLQWTDQYSTPKIHLSEEEWNMVSSIEESMLLDEGSGYIDMGLDNFFEFDENGDMLADTQRAWIAIDQQPVAYYHLSTTQNGDETVTIGRVPVILNGERANLIIIFDGEHPNGYLAGANTDYKDTQTETIAKNITDIVEGDRIQFIYDYYGYDGTYLDDYKLDEEYVVGKTTPKVSYVLVKDDNQITYKFTDIYNNSYWTPALKSK
;
A
#
# COMPACT_ATOMS: atom_id res chain seq x y z
N LEU A 1 -23.07 7.92 -24.05
CA LEU A 1 -22.73 8.38 -22.70
C LEU A 1 -22.58 7.12 -21.87
N GLN A 2 -21.39 6.52 -21.95
CA GLN A 2 -21.08 5.20 -21.41
C GLN A 2 -20.72 5.34 -19.93
N ALA A 3 -21.23 4.40 -19.16
CA ALA A 3 -21.09 4.29 -17.72
C ALA A 3 -19.61 4.18 -17.31
N SER A 4 -19.28 4.98 -16.30
CA SER A 4 -18.02 4.98 -15.56
C SER A 4 -17.62 3.57 -15.14
N GLY A 5 -16.31 3.32 -15.17
CA GLY A 5 -15.68 2.06 -14.84
C GLY A 5 -16.19 1.49 -13.54
N GLN A 6 -16.96 0.41 -13.65
CA GLN A 6 -17.06 -0.56 -12.58
C GLN A 6 -15.67 -1.13 -12.37
N ILE A 7 -15.07 -0.78 -11.24
CA ILE A 7 -14.03 -1.59 -10.61
C ILE A 7 -14.66 -2.98 -10.46
N VAL A 8 -14.20 -3.92 -11.29
CA VAL A 8 -14.44 -5.35 -11.06
C VAL A 8 -13.60 -5.69 -9.83
N GLY A 9 -14.19 -5.50 -8.65
CA GLY A 9 -13.56 -5.71 -7.36
C GLY A 9 -13.25 -7.18 -7.14
N GLY A 10 -12.04 -7.60 -7.51
CA GLY A 10 -11.26 -8.44 -6.60
C GLY A 10 -11.02 -7.58 -5.35
N GLY A 11 -11.38 -8.09 -4.18
CA GLY A 11 -11.40 -7.32 -2.93
C GLY A 11 -10.00 -6.91 -2.48
N GLU A 12 -9.48 -5.82 -3.02
CA GLU A 12 -8.31 -5.13 -2.48
C GLU A 12 -8.74 -4.33 -1.25
N THR A 13 -8.07 -4.57 -0.13
CA THR A 13 -8.29 -3.85 1.13
C THR A 13 -7.70 -2.44 1.00
N THR A 14 -8.52 -1.40 1.03
CA THR A 14 -8.04 -0.01 1.15
C THR A 14 -7.71 0.33 2.59
N PRO A 15 -6.75 1.23 2.86
CA PRO A 15 -6.46 1.69 4.22
C PRO A 15 -7.71 2.21 4.93
N ALA A 16 -8.57 2.96 4.23
CA ALA A 16 -9.81 3.50 4.77
C ALA A 16 -10.77 2.42 5.30
N ASN A 17 -10.88 1.26 4.63
CA ASN A 17 -11.73 0.15 5.10
C ASN A 17 -11.24 -0.47 6.41
N THR A 18 -9.93 -0.38 6.71
CA THR A 18 -9.36 -0.91 7.96
C THR A 18 -9.57 0.02 9.15
N VAL A 19 -9.66 1.32 8.88
CA VAL A 19 -9.75 2.39 9.87
C VAL A 19 -11.14 2.49 10.49
N THR A 20 -12.17 2.21 9.70
CA THR A 20 -13.56 2.49 10.05
C THR A 20 -14.22 1.29 10.72
N GLY A 21 -13.52 0.15 10.80
CA GLY A 21 -14.07 -1.12 11.23
C GLY A 21 -15.20 -1.65 10.31
N ASN A 22 -15.55 -0.90 9.26
CA ASN A 22 -16.59 -1.21 8.28
C ASN A 22 -16.03 -2.09 7.16
N TYR A 23 -15.33 -3.11 7.61
CA TYR A 23 -14.96 -4.23 6.78
C TYR A 23 -16.25 -4.99 6.39
N GLN A 24 -16.78 -4.69 5.20
CA GLN A 24 -17.81 -5.49 4.52
C GLN A 24 -17.20 -6.51 3.55
N GLY A 25 -15.87 -6.58 3.47
CA GLY A 25 -15.15 -7.83 3.23
C GLY A 25 -15.19 -8.66 4.51
N ASN A 26 -15.24 -9.97 4.42
CA ASN A 26 -15.36 -10.84 5.58
C ASN A 26 -14.02 -10.88 6.32
N SER A 27 -14.00 -10.47 7.60
CA SER A 27 -12.81 -10.45 8.48
C SER A 27 -11.67 -11.39 8.02
N SER A 28 -10.54 -10.85 7.54
CA SER A 28 -9.24 -11.37 7.94
C SER A 28 -8.92 -10.91 9.38
N GLY A 29 -9.95 -10.83 10.22
CA GLY A 29 -9.78 -11.04 11.64
C GLY A 29 -9.23 -12.45 11.76
N SER A 30 -8.03 -12.55 12.35
CA SER A 30 -7.35 -13.77 12.77
C SER A 30 -8.24 -15.00 12.64
N PHE A 31 -8.24 -15.66 11.47
CA PHE A 31 -8.89 -16.95 11.36
C PHE A 31 -8.17 -17.86 12.35
N SER A 32 -8.90 -18.49 13.26
CA SER A 32 -8.27 -19.47 14.12
C SER A 32 -7.72 -20.60 13.24
N ALA A 33 -6.68 -21.30 13.67
CA ALA A 33 -6.13 -22.43 12.93
C ALA A 33 -7.23 -23.45 12.54
N ALA A 34 -8.30 -23.56 13.33
CA ALA A 34 -9.46 -24.41 13.06
C ALA A 34 -10.37 -23.90 11.93
N ASP A 35 -10.56 -22.58 11.80
CA ASP A 35 -11.35 -21.99 10.71
C ASP A 35 -10.63 -22.20 9.37
N ILE A 36 -9.32 -22.01 9.36
CA ILE A 36 -8.48 -22.26 8.17
C ILE A 36 -8.43 -23.76 7.84
N ASP A 37 -8.39 -24.64 8.85
CA ASP A 37 -8.42 -26.09 8.62
C ASP A 37 -9.70 -26.53 7.89
N SER A 38 -10.84 -25.93 8.24
CA SER A 38 -12.12 -26.17 7.57
C SER A 38 -12.17 -25.62 6.14
N LEU A 39 -11.51 -24.48 5.89
CA LEU A 39 -11.44 -23.84 4.58
C LEU A 39 -10.46 -24.57 3.65
N ILE A 40 -9.33 -25.04 4.16
CA ILE A 40 -8.37 -25.85 3.41
C ILE A 40 -8.95 -27.23 3.13
N ALA A 41 -9.67 -27.85 4.08
CA ALA A 41 -10.37 -29.12 3.85
C ALA A 41 -11.41 -29.02 2.74
N SER A 42 -12.18 -27.92 2.71
CA SER A 42 -13.17 -27.67 1.66
C SER A 42 -12.55 -27.30 0.31
N LEU A 43 -11.38 -26.64 0.29
CA LEU A 43 -10.60 -26.39 -0.92
C LEU A 43 -10.12 -27.69 -1.56
N ILE A 44 -9.54 -28.56 -0.74
CA ILE A 44 -9.01 -29.87 -1.15
C ILE A 44 -10.11 -30.78 -1.69
N SER A 45 -11.32 -30.74 -1.09
CA SER A 45 -12.46 -31.49 -1.59
C SER A 45 -13.08 -30.94 -2.89
N GLY A 46 -12.51 -29.87 -3.47
CA GLY A 46 -12.96 -29.29 -4.73
C GLY A 46 -14.32 -28.59 -4.65
N SER A 47 -14.77 -28.20 -3.45
CA SER A 47 -16.11 -27.65 -3.22
C SER A 47 -16.15 -26.13 -3.12
N LEU A 48 -15.06 -25.43 -3.45
CA LEU A 48 -14.95 -23.98 -3.31
C LEU A 48 -15.00 -23.23 -4.64
N SER A 49 -15.75 -22.13 -4.67
CA SER A 49 -15.73 -21.13 -5.73
C SER A 49 -14.49 -20.25 -5.60
N SER A 50 -14.09 -19.56 -6.68
CA SER A 50 -12.96 -18.61 -6.68
C SER A 50 -13.08 -17.52 -5.60
N GLU A 51 -14.31 -17.19 -5.20
CA GLU A 51 -14.61 -16.25 -4.11
C GLU A 51 -14.16 -16.76 -2.74
N SER A 52 -14.20 -18.08 -2.51
CA SER A 52 -13.79 -18.70 -1.24
C SER A 52 -12.26 -18.83 -1.11
N LEU A 53 -11.56 -18.83 -2.23
CA LEU A 53 -10.09 -18.81 -2.31
C LEU A 53 -9.53 -17.42 -1.95
N ALA A 54 -10.16 -16.37 -2.48
CA ALA A 54 -9.86 -14.99 -2.10
C ALA A 54 -10.06 -14.76 -0.59
N ASN A 55 -11.06 -15.40 0.03
CA ASN A 55 -11.34 -15.29 1.47
C ASN A 55 -10.26 -15.85 2.41
N ILE A 56 -9.39 -16.74 1.92
CA ILE A 56 -8.22 -17.25 2.67
C ILE A 56 -6.92 -16.55 2.28
N GLY A 57 -6.98 -15.52 1.45
CA GLY A 57 -5.77 -14.87 0.96
C GLY A 57 -5.00 -15.76 -0.02
N LEU A 58 -5.71 -16.45 -0.90
CA LEU A 58 -5.07 -17.24 -1.96
C LEU A 58 -5.73 -16.88 -3.27
N ASP A 59 -4.99 -16.25 -4.19
CA ASP A 59 -5.43 -16.17 -5.57
C ASP A 59 -5.28 -17.54 -6.24
N THR A 60 -6.17 -17.84 -7.18
CA THR A 60 -6.09 -18.95 -8.12
C THR A 60 -4.72 -19.03 -8.82
N SER A 61 -4.04 -17.90 -9.05
CA SER A 61 -2.67 -17.87 -9.55
C SER A 61 -1.63 -18.34 -8.51
N SER A 62 -1.82 -17.99 -7.23
CA SER A 62 -0.95 -18.37 -6.10
C SER A 62 -1.02 -19.87 -5.79
N ILE A 63 -2.11 -20.56 -6.14
CA ILE A 63 -2.29 -22.00 -5.92
C ILE A 63 -2.01 -22.86 -7.16
N GLY A 64 -1.48 -22.28 -8.24
CA GLY A 64 -1.09 -23.04 -9.44
C GLY A 64 -0.09 -24.16 -9.15
N PHE A 65 0.71 -24.03 -8.09
CA PHE A 65 1.60 -25.08 -7.61
C PHE A 65 0.89 -26.25 -6.91
N LEU A 66 -0.36 -26.08 -6.46
CA LEU A 66 -1.16 -27.11 -5.78
C LEU A 66 -1.88 -28.05 -6.74
N GLN A 67 -2.20 -27.56 -7.94
CA GLN A 67 -3.04 -28.29 -8.90
C GLN A 67 -2.33 -29.44 -9.61
N ASN A 68 -1.00 -29.54 -9.51
CA ASN A 68 -0.20 -30.42 -10.37
C ASN A 68 0.87 -31.26 -9.63
N ARG A 69 0.67 -31.56 -8.33
CA ARG A 69 1.66 -32.30 -7.52
C ARG A 69 1.11 -33.60 -6.95
N ASN A 70 1.95 -34.64 -6.95
CA ASN A 70 1.82 -35.88 -6.18
C ASN A 70 2.04 -35.66 -4.66
N MET A 71 1.60 -34.52 -4.11
CA MET A 71 1.74 -34.23 -2.67
C MET A 71 0.40 -34.45 -1.99
N SER A 72 0.42 -34.93 -0.74
CA SER A 72 -0.82 -35.08 0.01
C SER A 72 -1.38 -33.71 0.41
N ASP A 73 -2.70 -33.64 0.37
CA ASP A 73 -3.57 -32.62 0.92
C ASP A 73 -3.14 -32.09 2.31
N GLU A 74 -2.68 -33.00 3.18
CA GLU A 74 -2.15 -32.67 4.51
C GLU A 74 -0.82 -31.92 4.44
N THR A 75 0.07 -32.31 3.52
CA THR A 75 1.38 -31.65 3.35
C THR A 75 1.22 -30.23 2.82
N ILE A 76 0.30 -30.04 1.87
CA ILE A 76 -0.04 -28.73 1.31
C ILE A 76 -0.61 -27.82 2.41
N ARG A 77 -1.58 -28.32 3.18
CA ARG A 77 -2.19 -27.61 4.30
C ARG A 77 -1.15 -27.15 5.32
N ASN A 78 -0.33 -28.09 5.80
CA ASN A 78 0.68 -27.78 6.81
C ASN A 78 1.70 -26.77 6.31
N TYR A 79 2.06 -26.83 5.02
CA TYR A 79 2.96 -25.86 4.41
C TYR A 79 2.35 -24.45 4.39
N VAL A 80 1.11 -24.29 3.92
CA VAL A 80 0.45 -22.97 3.85
C VAL A 80 0.24 -22.39 5.25
N LEU A 81 -0.22 -23.20 6.21
CA LEU A 81 -0.45 -22.76 7.59
C LEU A 81 0.84 -22.35 8.32
N SER A 82 1.94 -23.07 8.07
CA SER A 82 3.21 -22.82 8.78
C SER A 82 4.01 -21.65 8.21
N ASN A 83 3.64 -21.13 7.03
CA ASN A 83 4.38 -20.08 6.33
C ASN A 83 3.53 -18.81 6.11
N ARG A 84 2.38 -18.71 6.78
CA ARG A 84 1.52 -17.52 6.74
C ARG A 84 1.84 -16.60 7.91
N LEU A 85 1.90 -15.30 7.64
CA LEU A 85 2.01 -14.30 8.69
C LEU A 85 0.77 -14.29 9.59
N ASP A 86 0.98 -14.40 10.90
CA ASP A 86 -0.08 -14.30 11.90
C ASP A 86 -0.43 -12.82 12.15
N ALA A 87 -1.51 -12.36 11.52
CA ALA A 87 -2.00 -10.99 11.64
C ALA A 87 -2.30 -10.56 13.09
N SER A 88 -2.59 -11.50 13.99
CA SER A 88 -2.84 -11.17 15.40
C SER A 88 -1.60 -10.63 16.13
N LYS A 89 -0.41 -10.80 15.54
CA LYS A 89 0.87 -10.30 16.06
C LYS A 89 1.20 -8.89 15.59
N LEU A 90 0.49 -8.37 14.59
CA LEU A 90 0.67 -7.01 14.07
C LEU A 90 -0.04 -5.99 14.97
N GLN A 91 0.31 -6.00 16.26
CA GLN A 91 -0.29 -5.15 17.28
C GLN A 91 0.79 -4.26 17.88
N TRP A 92 0.46 -2.97 18.02
CA TRP A 92 1.38 -2.00 18.61
C TRP A 92 1.62 -2.27 20.08
N THR A 93 2.88 -2.51 20.43
CA THR A 93 3.38 -2.40 21.80
C THR A 93 3.86 -0.98 22.08
N ASP A 94 4.10 -0.66 23.35
CA ASP A 94 4.75 0.58 23.77
C ASP A 94 4.11 1.89 23.26
N GLN A 95 2.77 1.92 23.21
CA GLN A 95 1.96 3.06 22.75
C GLN A 95 2.16 4.35 23.56
N TYR A 96 2.80 4.27 24.74
CA TYR A 96 3.15 5.44 25.56
C TYR A 96 4.54 6.02 25.22
N SER A 97 5.28 5.38 24.31
CA SER A 97 6.55 5.84 23.76
C SER A 97 6.51 5.77 22.23
N THR A 98 7.55 5.28 21.56
CA THR A 98 7.48 4.97 20.13
C THR A 98 6.76 3.64 19.96
N PRO A 99 5.58 3.57 19.30
CA PRO A 99 4.88 2.31 19.06
C PRO A 99 5.73 1.36 18.24
N LYS A 100 5.70 0.07 18.59
CA LYS A 100 6.53 -0.96 17.95
C LYS A 100 5.75 -2.20 17.57
N ILE A 101 6.25 -2.90 16.57
CA ILE A 101 5.83 -4.26 16.22
C ILE A 101 7.02 -5.19 16.38
N HIS A 102 6.83 -6.21 17.22
CA HIS A 102 7.77 -7.28 17.43
C HIS A 102 7.35 -8.52 16.64
N LEU A 103 8.25 -9.02 15.81
CA LEU A 103 8.15 -10.32 15.15
C LEU A 103 9.46 -11.07 15.34
N SER A 104 9.37 -12.40 15.42
CA SER A 104 10.55 -13.27 15.40
C SER A 104 11.20 -13.30 14.01
N GLU A 105 12.44 -13.74 13.93
CA GLU A 105 13.17 -13.86 12.65
C GLU A 105 12.43 -14.75 11.63
N GLU A 106 11.82 -15.85 12.09
CA GLU A 106 11.02 -16.73 11.23
C GLU A 106 9.78 -16.01 10.65
N GLU A 107 9.18 -15.11 11.40
CA GLU A 107 8.01 -14.33 10.98
C GLU A 107 8.39 -13.19 10.06
N TRP A 108 9.51 -12.52 10.32
CA TRP A 108 10.07 -11.53 9.40
C TRP A 108 10.38 -12.14 8.02
N ASN A 109 10.85 -13.39 7.98
CA ASN A 109 11.05 -14.12 6.72
C ASN A 109 9.75 -14.39 5.94
N MET A 110 8.59 -14.25 6.58
CA MET A 110 7.28 -14.35 5.91
C MET A 110 6.80 -13.00 5.36
N VAL A 111 7.41 -11.88 5.75
CA VAL A 111 7.05 -10.54 5.27
C VAL A 111 7.81 -10.23 3.98
N SER A 112 7.07 -9.91 2.91
CA SER A 112 7.63 -9.53 1.61
C SER A 112 7.73 -8.02 1.44
N SER A 113 6.80 -7.25 1.98
CA SER A 113 6.84 -5.79 1.96
C SER A 113 6.11 -5.17 3.15
N ILE A 114 6.49 -3.94 3.49
CA ILE A 114 5.81 -3.10 4.47
C ILE A 114 5.60 -1.73 3.83
N GLU A 115 4.38 -1.22 3.88
CA GLU A 115 4.03 0.11 3.38
C GLU A 115 3.23 0.87 4.44
N GLU A 116 3.64 2.08 4.76
CA GLU A 116 2.90 3.03 5.57
C GLU A 116 1.79 3.69 4.74
N SER A 117 0.57 3.68 5.24
CA SER A 117 -0.52 4.51 4.75
C SER A 117 -0.81 5.63 5.71
N MET A 118 -0.99 6.84 5.19
CA MET A 118 -1.44 8.00 5.95
C MET A 118 -2.79 8.49 5.44
N LEU A 119 -3.74 8.68 6.37
CA LEU A 119 -5.01 9.34 6.11
C LEU A 119 -5.07 10.67 6.89
N LEU A 120 -5.39 11.77 6.21
CA LEU A 120 -5.69 13.06 6.86
C LEU A 120 -7.17 13.13 7.22
N ASP A 121 -7.47 13.56 8.45
CA ASP A 121 -8.83 13.79 8.92
C ASP A 121 -9.22 15.26 8.71
N GLU A 122 -10.09 15.52 7.74
CA GLU A 122 -10.58 16.86 7.42
C GLU A 122 -11.84 17.24 8.24
N GLY A 123 -12.24 16.41 9.21
CA GLY A 123 -13.44 16.62 10.03
C GLY A 123 -14.76 16.19 9.36
N SER A 124 -14.73 15.83 8.08
CA SER A 124 -15.87 15.28 7.33
C SER A 124 -15.59 13.93 6.66
N GLY A 125 -14.39 13.38 6.83
CA GLY A 125 -13.90 12.20 6.15
C GLY A 125 -12.38 12.18 6.10
N TYR A 126 -11.82 11.23 5.34
CA TYR A 126 -10.39 11.02 5.21
C TYR A 126 -9.88 11.32 3.81
N ILE A 127 -8.80 12.08 3.70
CA ILE A 127 -7.99 12.18 2.49
C ILE A 127 -6.90 11.11 2.55
N ASP A 128 -6.82 10.26 1.53
CA ASP A 128 -5.73 9.29 1.38
C ASP A 128 -4.48 9.95 0.81
N MET A 129 -3.41 9.93 1.61
CA MET A 129 -2.10 10.43 1.22
C MET A 129 -1.26 9.35 0.54
N GLY A 130 -1.75 8.12 0.50
CA GLY A 130 -1.23 7.02 -0.27
C GLY A 130 -0.52 5.96 0.57
N LEU A 131 0.51 5.35 -0.03
CA LEU A 131 1.29 4.24 0.50
C LEU A 131 2.78 4.47 0.26
N ASP A 132 3.52 4.78 1.32
CA ASP A 132 4.98 4.92 1.29
C ASP A 132 5.66 3.65 1.84
N ASN A 133 6.86 3.31 1.39
CA ASN A 133 7.63 2.18 1.91
C ASN A 133 8.56 2.58 3.06
N PHE A 134 8.23 3.66 3.78
CA PHE A 134 9.00 4.16 4.92
C PHE A 134 8.70 3.36 6.18
N PHE A 135 9.75 2.84 6.82
CA PHE A 135 9.72 2.25 8.16
C PHE A 135 11.16 2.13 8.69
N GLU A 136 11.29 2.06 10.01
CA GLU A 136 12.60 1.89 10.68
C GLU A 136 12.58 0.69 11.62
N PHE A 137 13.76 0.13 11.89
CA PHE A 137 13.96 -0.87 12.93
C PHE A 137 14.78 -0.29 14.08
N ASP A 138 14.47 -0.70 15.30
CA ASP A 138 15.33 -0.41 16.45
C ASP A 138 16.49 -1.41 16.58
N GLU A 139 17.33 -1.20 17.60
CA GLU A 139 18.50 -2.04 17.88
C GLU A 139 18.14 -3.51 18.22
N ASN A 140 16.89 -3.78 18.59
CA ASN A 140 16.40 -5.13 18.90
C ASN A 140 15.76 -5.82 17.69
N GLY A 141 15.64 -5.14 16.55
CA GLY A 141 14.96 -5.65 15.36
C GLY A 141 13.43 -5.48 15.40
N ASP A 142 12.92 -4.62 16.28
CA ASP A 142 11.50 -4.26 16.31
C ASP A 142 11.23 -3.15 15.30
N MET A 143 10.15 -3.28 14.53
CA MET A 143 9.73 -2.22 13.61
C MET A 143 9.13 -1.06 14.41
N LEU A 144 9.54 0.15 14.09
CA LEU A 144 9.07 1.39 14.70
C LEU A 144 8.04 2.06 13.80
N ALA A 145 6.97 2.59 14.41
CA ALA A 145 6.05 3.48 13.73
C ALA A 145 6.66 4.88 13.52
N ASP A 146 6.31 5.54 12.41
CA ASP A 146 6.63 6.94 12.17
C ASP A 146 5.80 7.84 13.10
N THR A 147 6.42 8.22 14.21
CA THR A 147 5.82 9.18 15.15
C THR A 147 5.95 10.63 14.69
N GLN A 148 6.84 10.93 13.74
CA GLN A 148 7.06 12.29 13.25
C GLN A 148 6.06 12.70 12.18
N ARG A 149 5.43 11.72 11.49
CA ARG A 149 4.47 11.94 10.39
C ARG A 149 5.14 12.65 9.23
N ALA A 150 6.33 12.19 8.88
CA ALA A 150 7.05 12.66 7.71
C ALA A 150 6.41 12.07 6.46
N TRP A 151 6.02 12.92 5.52
CA TRP A 151 5.37 12.50 4.28
C TRP A 151 5.99 13.16 3.06
N ILE A 152 5.88 12.49 1.91
CA ILE A 152 6.43 12.97 0.64
C ILE A 152 5.68 14.23 0.18
N ALA A 153 6.47 15.19 -0.26
CA ALA A 153 6.01 16.47 -0.76
C ALA A 153 6.75 16.88 -2.04
N ILE A 154 6.04 17.61 -2.89
CA ILE A 154 6.59 18.29 -4.06
C ILE A 154 6.55 19.79 -3.80
N ASP A 155 7.71 20.45 -3.79
CA ASP A 155 7.86 21.87 -3.45
C ASP A 155 7.15 22.26 -2.14
N GLN A 156 7.36 21.44 -1.10
CA GLN A 156 6.78 21.57 0.24
C GLN A 156 5.27 21.31 0.36
N GLN A 157 4.57 20.99 -0.74
CA GLN A 157 3.18 20.55 -0.73
C GLN A 157 3.15 19.03 -0.50
N PRO A 158 2.59 18.51 0.60
CA PRO A 158 2.33 17.07 0.76
C PRO A 158 1.45 16.56 -0.38
N VAL A 159 1.74 15.37 -0.90
CA VAL A 159 1.06 14.77 -2.06
C VAL A 159 0.65 13.33 -1.81
N ALA A 160 -0.35 12.85 -2.55
CA ALA A 160 -0.75 11.45 -2.54
C ALA A 160 0.33 10.58 -3.20
N TYR A 161 1.22 9.97 -2.43
CA TYR A 161 2.33 9.15 -2.94
C TYR A 161 2.02 7.67 -2.82
N TYR A 162 2.23 6.92 -3.90
CA TYR A 162 2.07 5.48 -3.91
C TYR A 162 3.36 4.82 -4.40
N HIS A 163 3.98 4.04 -3.52
CA HIS A 163 5.07 3.14 -3.85
C HIS A 163 4.62 2.18 -4.97
N LEU A 164 5.48 1.97 -5.97
CA LEU A 164 5.23 1.04 -7.08
C LEU A 164 6.17 -0.16 -7.02
N SER A 165 7.46 0.08 -6.80
CA SER A 165 8.45 -0.98 -6.76
C SER A 165 9.73 -0.53 -6.09
N THR A 166 10.36 -1.45 -5.38
CA THR A 166 11.74 -1.32 -4.92
C THR A 166 12.57 -2.43 -5.54
N THR A 167 13.62 -2.06 -6.26
CA THR A 167 14.57 -3.01 -6.86
C THR A 167 15.91 -2.88 -6.17
N GLN A 168 16.46 -4.01 -5.73
CA GLN A 168 17.80 -4.07 -5.15
C GLN A 168 18.74 -4.81 -6.11
N ASN A 169 19.83 -4.15 -6.51
CA ASN A 169 20.86 -4.72 -7.37
C ASN A 169 22.24 -4.56 -6.70
N GLY A 170 22.64 -5.57 -5.93
CA GLY A 170 23.83 -5.47 -5.09
C GLY A 170 23.62 -4.44 -3.98
N ASP A 171 24.47 -3.41 -3.96
CA ASP A 171 24.39 -2.31 -2.97
C ASP A 171 23.50 -1.15 -3.45
N GLU A 172 22.99 -1.19 -4.69
CA GLU A 172 22.12 -0.16 -5.25
C GLU A 172 20.65 -0.53 -5.02
N THR A 173 19.93 0.33 -4.29
CA THR A 173 18.49 0.25 -4.13
C THR A 173 17.85 1.39 -4.90
N VAL A 174 16.91 1.05 -5.80
CA VAL A 174 16.11 2.02 -6.53
C VAL A 174 14.65 1.80 -6.19
N THR A 175 14.02 2.83 -5.64
CA THR A 175 12.59 2.83 -5.36
C THR A 175 11.88 3.77 -6.33
N ILE A 176 10.79 3.30 -6.90
CA ILE A 176 9.93 4.06 -7.82
C ILE A 176 8.56 4.17 -7.18
N GLY A 177 8.03 5.38 -7.14
CA GLY A 177 6.66 5.65 -6.74
C GLY A 177 5.99 6.64 -7.68
N ARG A 178 4.70 6.85 -7.45
CA ARG A 178 3.88 7.73 -8.27
C ARG A 178 3.02 8.67 -7.45
N VAL A 179 2.69 9.81 -8.06
CA VAL A 179 1.69 10.76 -7.55
C VAL A 179 0.63 10.97 -8.62
N PRO A 180 -0.65 10.63 -8.36
CA PRO A 180 -1.72 10.82 -9.33
C PRO A 180 -2.04 12.31 -9.47
N VAL A 181 -2.13 12.79 -10.72
CA VAL A 181 -2.36 14.20 -11.04
C VAL A 181 -3.25 14.36 -12.27
N ILE A 182 -3.78 15.57 -12.45
CA ILE A 182 -4.16 16.07 -13.78
C ILE A 182 -3.04 16.99 -14.25
N LEU A 183 -2.32 16.56 -15.29
CA LEU A 183 -1.26 17.34 -15.94
C LEU A 183 -1.82 17.97 -17.21
N ASN A 184 -1.85 19.31 -17.27
CA ASN A 184 -2.34 20.08 -18.41
C ASN A 184 -3.75 19.68 -18.89
N GLY A 185 -4.61 19.24 -17.97
CA GLY A 185 -5.98 18.81 -18.24
C GLY A 185 -6.15 17.31 -18.52
N GLU A 186 -5.08 16.52 -18.55
CA GLU A 186 -5.11 15.08 -18.78
C GLU A 186 -4.69 14.31 -17.52
N ARG A 187 -5.32 13.16 -17.22
CA ARG A 187 -4.88 12.33 -16.10
C ARG A 187 -3.48 11.78 -16.38
N ALA A 188 -2.61 11.90 -15.39
CA ALA A 188 -1.25 11.41 -15.44
C ALA A 188 -0.80 10.94 -14.06
N ASN A 189 0.37 10.32 -14.01
CA ASN A 189 1.09 10.03 -12.79
C ASN A 189 2.45 10.71 -12.86
N LEU A 190 2.76 11.59 -11.91
CA LEU A 190 4.14 12.03 -11.70
C LEU A 190 4.93 10.83 -11.15
N ILE A 191 6.15 10.63 -11.64
CA ILE A 191 7.03 9.54 -11.23
C ILE A 191 8.14 10.09 -10.35
N ILE A 192 8.27 9.54 -9.15
CA ILE A 192 9.32 9.87 -8.21
C ILE A 192 10.26 8.67 -8.11
N ILE A 193 11.57 8.93 -8.19
CA ILE A 193 12.61 7.91 -8.07
C ILE A 193 13.51 8.26 -6.89
N PHE A 194 13.79 7.27 -6.05
CA PHE A 194 14.76 7.31 -4.96
C PHE A 194 15.91 6.37 -5.32
N ASP A 195 17.14 6.86 -5.19
CA ASP A 195 18.36 6.11 -5.44
C ASP A 195 19.48 6.55 -4.48
N GLY A 196 20.66 5.94 -4.57
CA GLY A 196 21.78 6.26 -3.69
C GLY A 196 22.30 7.71 -3.79
N GLU A 197 22.14 8.37 -4.95
CA GLU A 197 22.53 9.76 -5.17
C GLU A 197 21.42 10.74 -4.74
N HIS A 198 20.16 10.28 -4.75
CA HIS A 198 18.96 11.03 -4.43
C HIS A 198 18.16 10.34 -3.31
N PRO A 199 18.67 10.30 -2.07
CA PRO A 199 18.01 9.60 -0.96
C PRO A 199 16.66 10.22 -0.56
N ASN A 200 16.43 11.50 -0.87
CA ASN A 200 15.13 12.17 -0.67
C ASN A 200 14.21 12.09 -1.90
N GLY A 201 14.64 11.38 -2.93
CA GLY A 201 13.95 11.26 -4.20
C GLY A 201 14.08 12.48 -5.12
N TYR A 202 13.73 12.28 -6.38
CA TYR A 202 13.59 13.34 -7.38
C TYR A 202 12.40 13.08 -8.29
N LEU A 203 11.83 14.16 -8.84
CA LEU A 203 10.77 14.06 -9.83
C LEU A 203 11.37 13.69 -11.19
N ALA A 204 11.14 12.46 -11.64
CA ALA A 204 11.69 11.94 -12.89
C ALA A 204 10.87 12.37 -14.12
N GLY A 205 9.60 12.73 -13.94
CA GLY A 205 8.69 13.19 -14.99
C GLY A 205 7.26 12.71 -14.78
N ALA A 206 6.49 12.54 -15.85
CA ALA A 206 5.11 12.09 -15.80
C ALA A 206 4.77 11.01 -16.83
N ASN A 207 3.82 10.14 -16.51
CA ASN A 207 3.28 9.12 -17.41
C ASN A 207 1.76 9.28 -17.56
N THR A 208 1.27 9.38 -18.79
CA THR A 208 -0.15 9.58 -19.14
C THR A 208 -0.90 8.30 -19.53
N ASP A 209 -0.20 7.20 -19.80
CA ASP A 209 -0.79 5.97 -20.35
C ASP A 209 -0.72 4.84 -19.32
N TYR A 210 -1.65 4.86 -18.36
CA TYR A 210 -1.73 3.84 -17.32
C TYR A 210 -2.61 2.67 -17.77
N LYS A 211 -1.97 1.61 -18.27
CA LYS A 211 -2.47 0.24 -18.17
C LYS A 211 -1.46 -0.53 -17.32
N ASP A 212 -1.93 -1.09 -16.21
CA ASP A 212 -1.13 -1.83 -15.25
C ASP A 212 -0.11 -2.78 -15.89
N THR A 213 1.01 -2.97 -15.17
CA THR A 213 1.78 -4.21 -15.01
C THR A 213 3.24 -4.28 -15.44
N GLN A 214 3.95 -3.23 -15.89
CA GLN A 214 5.40 -3.40 -16.17
C GLN A 214 6.24 -2.15 -15.86
N THR A 215 7.12 -2.25 -14.86
CA THR A 215 8.12 -1.22 -14.48
C THR A 215 9.01 -0.82 -15.67
N GLU A 216 9.39 -1.78 -16.52
CA GLU A 216 10.14 -1.53 -17.75
C GLU A 216 9.41 -0.61 -18.76
N THR A 217 8.08 -0.64 -18.75
CA THR A 217 7.26 0.18 -19.66
C THR A 217 7.07 1.59 -19.12
N ILE A 218 7.06 1.76 -17.79
CA ILE A 218 6.98 3.07 -17.14
C ILE A 218 8.20 3.91 -17.53
N ALA A 219 9.41 3.37 -17.41
CA ALA A 219 10.65 4.08 -17.75
C ALA A 219 10.72 4.54 -19.23
N LYS A 220 10.00 3.88 -20.14
CA LYS A 220 9.98 4.21 -21.58
C LYS A 220 8.97 5.30 -21.96
N ASN A 221 8.02 5.62 -21.06
CA ASN A 221 6.91 6.54 -21.31
C ASN A 221 6.88 7.73 -20.33
N ILE A 222 8.04 8.11 -19.77
CA ILE A 222 8.16 9.30 -18.93
C ILE A 222 8.32 10.54 -19.82
N THR A 223 7.41 11.49 -19.66
CA THR A 223 7.47 12.82 -20.26
C THR A 223 8.06 13.79 -19.25
N ASP A 224 8.98 14.65 -19.69
CA ASP A 224 9.57 15.66 -18.82
C ASP A 224 8.52 16.67 -18.33
N ILE A 225 8.66 17.10 -17.07
CA ILE A 225 7.90 18.21 -16.50
C ILE A 225 8.67 19.51 -16.77
N VAL A 226 8.02 20.47 -17.45
CA VAL A 226 8.66 21.70 -17.93
C VAL A 226 8.00 22.97 -17.39
N GLU A 227 8.73 24.09 -17.45
CA GLU A 227 8.21 25.41 -17.04
C GLU A 227 6.89 25.73 -17.75
N GLY A 228 5.87 26.07 -16.96
CA GLY A 228 4.52 26.40 -17.42
C GLY A 228 3.52 25.25 -17.41
N ASP A 229 3.95 24.01 -17.17
CA ASP A 229 3.03 22.89 -16.94
C ASP A 229 2.14 23.15 -15.73
N ARG A 230 0.87 22.76 -15.86
CA ARG A 230 -0.17 22.89 -14.83
C ARG A 230 -0.47 21.52 -14.24
N ILE A 231 -0.28 21.40 -12.93
CA ILE A 231 -0.43 20.15 -12.19
C ILE A 231 -1.52 20.35 -11.13
N GLN A 232 -2.59 19.57 -11.26
CA GLN A 232 -3.59 19.43 -10.22
C GLN A 232 -3.34 18.12 -9.48
N PHE A 233 -2.94 18.20 -8.20
CA PHE A 233 -2.82 17.00 -7.37
C PHE A 233 -4.19 16.39 -7.08
N ILE A 234 -4.26 15.06 -7.12
CA ILE A 234 -5.46 14.27 -6.87
C ILE A 234 -5.22 13.39 -5.66
N TYR A 235 -6.25 13.27 -4.82
CA TYR A 235 -6.26 12.43 -3.62
C TYR A 235 -7.58 11.66 -3.60
N ASP A 236 -7.57 10.44 -3.08
CA ASP A 236 -8.81 9.71 -2.87
C ASP A 236 -9.46 10.20 -1.56
N TYR A 237 -10.78 10.44 -1.59
CA TYR A 237 -11.53 10.89 -0.42
C TYR A 237 -12.53 9.83 0.04
N TYR A 238 -12.45 9.50 1.33
CA TYR A 238 -13.25 8.46 1.95
C TYR A 238 -14.14 9.02 3.05
N GLY A 239 -15.33 8.44 3.20
CA GLY A 239 -16.14 8.66 4.38
C GLY A 239 -15.51 8.02 5.62
N TYR A 240 -15.99 8.41 6.81
CA TYR A 240 -15.62 7.75 8.07
C TYR A 240 -16.10 6.30 8.19
N ASP A 241 -16.84 5.81 7.20
CA ASP A 241 -17.23 4.42 7.05
C ASP A 241 -16.31 3.64 6.09
N GLY A 242 -15.34 4.30 5.45
CA GLY A 242 -14.36 3.70 4.54
C GLY A 242 -14.84 3.70 3.09
N THR A 243 -16.07 4.16 2.85
CA THR A 243 -16.65 4.25 1.51
C THR A 243 -15.92 5.31 0.71
N TYR A 244 -15.42 4.95 -0.47
CA TYR A 244 -14.92 5.93 -1.44
C TYR A 244 -16.04 6.90 -1.82
N LEU A 245 -15.81 8.19 -1.67
CA LEU A 245 -16.80 9.23 -1.95
C LEU A 245 -16.48 9.95 -3.27
N ASP A 246 -15.28 10.48 -3.42
CA ASP A 246 -14.87 11.24 -4.62
C ASP A 246 -13.34 11.41 -4.70
N ASP A 247 -12.86 11.95 -5.83
CA ASP A 247 -11.51 12.47 -5.95
C ASP A 247 -11.46 13.86 -5.27
N TYR A 248 -10.63 14.02 -4.23
CA TYR A 248 -10.28 15.33 -3.69
C TYR A 248 -9.17 15.98 -4.51
N LYS A 249 -9.29 17.28 -4.74
CA LYS A 249 -8.32 18.11 -5.47
C LYS A 249 -8.07 19.37 -4.67
N LEU A 250 -6.82 19.80 -4.60
CA LEU A 250 -6.50 21.13 -4.07
C LEU A 250 -7.17 22.22 -4.91
N ASP A 251 -7.62 23.29 -4.28
CA ASP A 251 -8.32 24.38 -5.00
C ASP A 251 -7.41 25.08 -6.03
N GLU A 252 -6.10 25.11 -5.78
CA GLU A 252 -5.12 25.77 -6.65
C GLU A 252 -4.28 24.74 -7.42
N GLU A 253 -4.17 24.95 -8.74
CA GLU A 253 -3.22 24.23 -9.58
C GLU A 253 -1.78 24.68 -9.27
N TYR A 254 -0.89 23.71 -9.13
CA TYR A 254 0.54 23.96 -9.10
C TYR A 254 1.03 24.29 -10.52
N VAL A 255 1.71 25.42 -10.68
CA VAL A 255 2.31 25.84 -11.96
C VAL A 255 3.82 25.68 -11.88
N VAL A 256 4.38 24.84 -12.74
CA VAL A 256 5.81 24.52 -12.75
C VAL A 256 6.61 25.78 -13.09
N GLY A 257 7.53 26.14 -12.20
CA GLY A 257 8.43 27.27 -12.37
C GLY A 257 9.62 26.97 -13.28
N LYS A 258 10.62 27.87 -13.25
CA LYS A 258 11.87 27.74 -14.01
C LYS A 258 12.76 26.58 -13.57
N THR A 259 12.58 26.12 -12.34
CA THR A 259 13.34 25.05 -11.74
C THR A 259 12.46 23.83 -11.61
N THR A 260 13.06 22.66 -11.82
CA THR A 260 12.38 21.37 -11.58
C THR A 260 11.81 21.34 -10.16
N PRO A 261 10.54 20.90 -9.99
CA PRO A 261 9.95 20.72 -8.67
C PRO A 261 10.80 19.80 -7.79
N LYS A 262 10.97 20.18 -6.53
CA LYS A 262 11.80 19.44 -5.58
C LYS A 262 10.97 18.45 -4.79
N VAL A 263 11.44 17.21 -4.71
CA VAL A 263 10.89 16.18 -3.82
C VAL A 263 11.57 16.29 -2.46
N SER A 264 10.79 16.13 -1.40
CA SER A 264 11.27 16.17 -0.02
C SER A 264 10.29 15.46 0.91
N TYR A 265 10.74 15.12 2.12
CA TYR A 265 9.86 14.76 3.22
C TYR A 265 9.53 15.99 4.08
N VAL A 266 8.26 16.15 4.41
CA VAL A 266 7.76 17.22 5.28
C VAL A 266 6.93 16.64 6.43
N LEU A 267 6.93 17.32 7.58
CA LEU A 267 6.10 16.90 8.71
C LEU A 267 4.65 17.34 8.51
N VAL A 268 3.74 16.38 8.47
CA VAL A 268 2.29 16.61 8.40
C VAL A 268 1.76 16.86 9.81
N LYS A 269 1.29 18.08 10.05
CA LYS A 269 0.82 18.54 11.37
C LYS A 269 -0.69 18.47 11.54
N ASP A 270 -1.41 18.35 10.44
CA ASP A 270 -2.86 18.19 10.43
C ASP A 270 -3.26 16.89 11.12
N ASP A 271 -4.52 16.81 11.55
CA ASP A 271 -5.02 15.62 12.21
C ASP A 271 -4.94 14.46 11.21
N ASN A 272 -4.23 13.41 11.60
CA ASN A 272 -3.92 12.31 10.70
C ASN A 272 -3.83 11.01 11.48
N GLN A 273 -3.78 9.93 10.72
CA GLN A 273 -3.55 8.62 11.25
C GLN A 273 -2.77 7.79 10.25
N ILE A 274 -1.90 6.95 10.78
CA ILE A 274 -1.12 6.03 9.97
C ILE A 274 -1.50 4.59 10.30
N THR A 275 -1.39 3.73 9.31
CA THR A 275 -1.43 2.28 9.46
C THR A 275 -0.41 1.66 8.54
N TYR A 276 0.16 0.53 8.90
CA TYR A 276 1.10 -0.19 8.06
C TYR A 276 0.43 -1.41 7.44
N LYS A 277 0.62 -1.55 6.13
CA LYS A 277 0.28 -2.72 5.34
C LYS A 277 1.48 -3.65 5.28
N PHE A 278 1.34 -4.82 5.87
CA PHE A 278 2.29 -5.91 5.73
C PHE A 278 1.81 -6.83 4.60
N THR A 279 2.67 -7.09 3.64
CA THR A 279 2.43 -8.10 2.61
C THR A 279 3.25 -9.33 2.94
N ASP A 280 2.65 -10.53 2.93
CA ASP A 280 3.40 -11.77 3.11
C ASP A 280 3.99 -12.32 1.80
N ILE A 281 4.78 -13.39 1.89
CA ILE A 281 5.36 -14.09 0.72
C ILE A 281 4.33 -14.72 -0.22
N TYR A 282 3.05 -14.78 0.18
CA TYR A 282 1.93 -15.23 -0.64
C TYR A 282 1.11 -14.07 -1.21
N ASN A 283 1.59 -12.84 -1.05
CA ASN A 283 0.98 -11.60 -1.49
C ASN A 283 -0.31 -11.24 -0.74
N ASN A 284 -0.47 -11.71 0.49
CA ASN A 284 -1.58 -11.31 1.36
C ASN A 284 -1.27 -10.03 2.10
N SER A 285 -2.24 -9.12 2.13
CA SER A 285 -2.15 -7.88 2.87
C SER A 285 -2.80 -7.98 4.25
N TYR A 286 -2.08 -7.48 5.25
CA TYR A 286 -2.50 -7.37 6.64
C TYR A 286 -2.24 -5.95 7.12
N TRP A 287 -3.15 -5.41 7.93
CA TRP A 287 -3.06 -4.02 8.39
C TRP A 287 -2.92 -3.97 9.89
N THR A 288 -2.03 -3.10 10.35
CA THR A 288 -1.91 -2.77 11.77
C THR A 288 -3.12 -1.97 12.26
N PRO A 289 -3.40 -1.93 13.57
CA PRO A 289 -4.30 -0.93 14.12
C PRO A 289 -3.84 0.50 13.76
N ALA A 290 -4.77 1.41 13.50
CA ALA A 290 -4.42 2.79 13.16
C ALA A 290 -3.81 3.54 14.36
N LEU A 291 -2.73 4.28 14.13
CA LEU A 291 -2.11 5.18 15.08
C LEU A 291 -2.46 6.62 14.73
N LYS A 292 -3.31 7.23 15.54
CA LYS A 292 -3.70 8.64 15.40
C LYS A 292 -2.58 9.59 15.83
N SER A 293 -2.50 10.75 15.20
CA SER A 293 -1.56 11.80 15.59
C SER A 293 -1.95 12.49 16.91
N LYS A 294 -3.21 12.34 17.36
CA LYS A 294 -3.76 12.83 18.63
C LYS A 294 -4.71 11.83 19.27
#